data_AF-A0A239TXC1-F1
#
_entry.id   AF-A0A239TXC1-F1
#
_cell.length_a   1.000
_cell.length_b   1.000
_cell.length_c   1.000
_cell.angle_alpha   90.00
_cell.angle_beta   90.00
_cell.angle_gamma   90.00
#
_symmetry.space_group_name_H-M   'P 1'
#
loop_
_entity.id
_entity.type
_entity.pdbx_description
1 polymer ?
#
loop_
_entity_poly.entity_id
_entity_poly.type
_entity_poly.pdbx_seq_one_letter_code
_entity_poly.pdbx_strand_id
1 'polypeptide(L)'
;MVKNMKKVILYLFCCIFLTPIFSGCAVDETSSTEIPSIVFAPSEQGENKTTDIDVYWDATYSMKGYTTIAQDNAYRALPDDLDDIGSSMGNIKFYGFGKDIKPLEGREHRKFADGASYDETITAIYNVVENADTNHLSIIITDLFESDSDWSNVTKQLKEKYFSQHLSVAIIGVKNPFKGEIFDVGLNAAKFDYDSGNDPSKYRPFYMFILGQDSEVKKFIQLWKNRYAKTNEVQYLVFSENLMDKAADLSNMEIKDSNNIFSDEQLSLPNQTLKEYDIDSLDENSSLTASFNYSPATDGCNLDMNKLNPDIKVWVLKDGQWQESEQSGDIKCIFKPDESQQDNYLVSVNFTGEKTLTPNSINLIHIAIRPEDTGLILPDWIRAWNMDSSAVNMGQFDGSKTVNFLHIAESLKDSVLSTAQPSLVNMNLVIQTK
;
A
#
# COMPACT_ATOMS: atom_id res chain seq x y z
N MET A 1 36.93 -4.45 -93.65
CA MET A 1 37.61 -3.14 -93.52
C MET A 1 37.55 -2.75 -92.04
N VAL A 2 38.61 -2.98 -91.24
CA VAL A 2 39.66 -2.01 -90.88
C VAL A 2 39.00 -0.77 -90.22
N LYS A 3 39.17 -0.37 -88.95
CA LYS A 3 40.35 -0.34 -88.04
C LYS A 3 39.91 0.17 -86.64
N ASN A 4 40.60 -0.30 -85.59
CA ASN A 4 41.14 0.38 -84.39
C ASN A 4 40.40 1.60 -83.78
N MET A 5 40.01 1.62 -82.50
CA MET A 5 40.77 1.51 -81.22
C MET A 5 41.59 2.76 -80.86
N LYS A 6 41.25 3.40 -79.70
CA LYS A 6 42.09 4.03 -78.63
C LYS A 6 41.42 5.29 -78.04
N LYS A 7 41.04 5.29 -76.74
CA LYS A 7 41.77 5.81 -75.54
C LYS A 7 41.75 7.36 -75.50
N VAL A 8 41.48 8.12 -74.42
CA VAL A 8 41.78 7.96 -72.97
C VAL A 8 41.26 9.23 -72.22
N ILE A 9 40.70 9.10 -70.98
CA ILE A 9 40.98 9.87 -69.72
C ILE A 9 40.82 11.43 -69.75
N LEU A 10 40.27 12.19 -68.78
CA LEU A 10 39.85 12.04 -67.37
C LEU A 10 39.51 13.46 -66.81
N TYR A 11 38.73 13.52 -65.72
CA TYR A 11 38.53 14.62 -64.74
C TYR A 11 37.67 15.83 -65.14
N LEU A 12 36.85 16.46 -64.28
CA LEU A 12 36.37 16.29 -62.90
C LEU A 12 35.31 17.40 -62.68
N PHE A 13 34.49 17.26 -61.63
CA PHE A 13 33.69 18.30 -60.94
C PHE A 13 32.22 18.57 -61.35
N CYS A 14 31.34 18.10 -60.45
CA CYS A 14 30.26 18.86 -59.80
C CYS A 14 29.10 19.41 -60.63
N CYS A 15 27.91 18.79 -60.52
CA CYS A 15 26.97 19.05 -59.43
C CYS A 15 25.59 18.46 -59.75
N ILE A 16 25.10 17.63 -58.81
CA ILE A 16 23.72 17.61 -58.31
C ILE A 16 22.64 17.31 -59.35
N PHE A 17 22.30 16.02 -59.49
CA PHE A 17 20.94 15.61 -59.82
C PHE A 17 20.42 14.59 -58.81
N LEU A 18 19.26 14.95 -58.27
CA LEU A 18 18.39 14.23 -57.37
C LEU A 18 18.18 12.76 -57.76
N THR A 19 18.33 11.87 -56.78
CA THR A 19 17.55 10.62 -56.69
C THR A 19 17.18 10.37 -55.23
N PRO A 20 15.89 10.11 -54.91
CA PRO A 20 15.49 9.74 -53.56
C PRO A 20 15.95 8.30 -53.29
N ILE A 21 16.75 8.14 -52.24
CA ILE A 21 17.01 6.83 -51.64
C ILE A 21 15.72 6.42 -50.96
N PHE A 22 15.06 5.38 -51.48
CA PHE A 22 14.13 4.58 -50.70
C PHE A 22 14.96 3.87 -49.62
N SER A 23 15.17 4.57 -48.49
CA SER A 23 15.47 3.90 -47.23
C SER A 23 14.19 3.19 -46.83
N GLY A 24 14.13 1.90 -47.07
CA GLY A 24 13.28 1.02 -46.28
C GLY A 24 13.81 1.10 -44.85
N CYS A 25 13.20 1.95 -44.03
CA CYS A 25 13.23 1.76 -42.59
C CYS A 25 12.60 0.38 -42.37
N ALA A 26 13.43 -0.61 -42.04
CA ALA A 26 12.99 -1.69 -41.20
C ALA A 26 12.37 -1.01 -39.97
N VAL A 27 11.05 -1.06 -39.88
CA VAL A 27 10.39 -0.87 -38.60
C VAL A 27 10.82 -2.11 -37.83
N ASP A 28 11.81 -1.94 -36.95
CA ASP A 28 11.94 -2.84 -35.82
C ASP A 28 10.61 -2.73 -35.08
N GLU A 29 9.71 -3.66 -35.37
CA GLU A 29 8.64 -4.01 -34.43
C GLU A 29 9.36 -4.58 -33.23
N THR A 30 9.83 -3.69 -32.35
CA THR A 30 9.97 -4.02 -30.94
C THR A 30 8.57 -4.32 -30.46
N SER A 31 8.11 -5.57 -30.66
CA SER A 31 6.98 -6.10 -29.92
C SER A 31 7.41 -6.02 -28.46
N SER A 32 6.99 -4.96 -27.77
CA SER A 32 7.08 -4.91 -26.33
C SER A 32 6.20 -6.03 -25.82
N THR A 33 6.82 -7.18 -25.53
CA THR A 33 6.18 -8.30 -24.87
C THR A 33 5.88 -7.83 -23.46
N GLU A 34 4.75 -7.14 -23.28
CA GLU A 34 4.30 -6.73 -21.97
C GLU A 34 4.11 -8.01 -21.14
N ILE A 35 4.94 -8.17 -20.12
CA ILE A 35 4.81 -9.19 -19.08
C ILE A 35 3.37 -9.08 -18.55
N PRO A 36 2.69 -10.19 -18.19
CA PRO A 36 1.34 -10.09 -17.65
C PRO A 36 1.35 -9.05 -16.53
N SER A 37 0.25 -8.32 -16.37
CA SER A 37 0.04 -7.39 -15.25
C SER A 37 -0.02 -8.19 -13.94
N ILE A 38 1.14 -8.72 -13.53
CA ILE A 38 1.42 -9.17 -12.19
C ILE A 38 1.45 -7.87 -11.40
N VAL A 39 0.62 -7.78 -10.37
CA VAL A 39 0.52 -6.59 -9.53
C VAL A 39 1.93 -6.23 -9.05
N PHE A 40 2.53 -5.23 -9.67
CA PHE A 40 3.81 -4.67 -9.26
C PHE A 40 3.47 -3.56 -8.29
N ALA A 41 4.01 -3.64 -7.07
CA ALA A 41 4.03 -2.49 -6.18
C ALA A 41 4.60 -1.30 -6.98
N PRO A 42 3.92 -0.14 -7.03
CA PRO A 42 4.39 1.00 -7.79
C PRO A 42 5.81 1.37 -7.34
N SER A 43 6.69 1.61 -8.32
CA SER A 43 8.07 1.98 -8.01
C SER A 43 8.09 3.32 -7.26
N GLU A 44 8.83 3.36 -6.16
CA GLU A 44 9.05 4.56 -5.35
C GLU A 44 10.01 5.56 -6.06
N GLN A 45 9.76 5.89 -7.33
CA GLN A 45 10.39 7.07 -7.93
C GLN A 45 9.58 8.30 -7.50
N GLY A 46 9.89 8.76 -6.28
CA GLY A 46 9.41 10.01 -5.73
C GLY A 46 9.93 11.20 -6.54
N GLU A 47 9.19 11.59 -7.58
CA GLU A 47 9.20 12.99 -7.98
C GLU A 47 8.67 13.81 -6.81
N ASN A 48 9.31 14.96 -6.55
CA ASN A 48 8.92 15.90 -5.51
C ASN A 48 7.64 16.64 -5.96
N LYS A 49 6.56 15.90 -6.14
CA LYS A 49 5.25 16.41 -6.55
C LYS A 49 4.57 17.03 -5.33
N THR A 50 3.90 18.15 -5.55
CA THR A 50 3.00 18.73 -4.55
C THR A 50 1.76 17.85 -4.44
N THR A 51 1.37 17.53 -3.21
CA THR A 51 0.18 16.72 -2.91
C THR A 51 -0.90 17.63 -2.37
N ASP A 52 -2.03 17.72 -3.06
CA ASP A 52 -3.20 18.43 -2.55
C ASP A 52 -3.86 17.60 -1.43
N ILE A 53 -4.36 18.29 -0.40
CA ILE A 53 -4.84 17.70 0.84
C ILE A 53 -6.25 18.19 1.13
N ASP A 54 -7.16 17.26 1.37
CA ASP A 54 -8.52 17.55 1.81
C ASP A 54 -8.71 17.05 3.25
N VAL A 55 -9.02 17.96 4.17
CA VAL A 55 -9.25 17.66 5.58
C VAL A 55 -10.74 17.72 5.89
N TYR A 56 -11.30 16.58 6.29
CA TYR A 56 -12.69 16.40 6.67
C TYR A 56 -12.80 16.28 8.17
N TRP A 57 -13.51 17.21 8.78
CA TRP A 57 -13.64 17.32 10.22
C TRP A 57 -15.06 16.97 10.68
N ASP A 58 -15.19 15.98 11.54
CA ASP A 58 -16.46 15.56 12.12
C ASP A 58 -17.02 16.68 13.02
N ALA A 59 -18.15 17.25 12.61
CA ALA A 59 -18.82 18.36 13.26
C ALA A 59 -19.93 17.91 14.22
N THR A 60 -19.98 16.62 14.56
CA THR A 60 -21.04 16.09 15.43
C THR A 60 -20.79 16.33 16.93
N TYR A 61 -21.87 16.23 17.72
CA TYR A 61 -21.81 16.44 19.16
C TYR A 61 -20.83 15.53 19.92
N SER A 62 -20.50 14.34 19.40
CA SER A 62 -19.55 13.41 20.05
C SER A 62 -18.15 14.02 20.17
N MET A 63 -17.75 14.82 19.18
CA MET A 63 -16.45 15.47 19.12
C MET A 63 -16.32 16.67 20.07
N LYS A 64 -17.44 17.23 20.53
CA LYS A 64 -17.46 18.43 21.38
C LYS A 64 -16.64 18.28 22.65
N GLY A 65 -16.64 17.08 23.25
CA GLY A 65 -15.97 16.82 24.52
C GLY A 65 -14.44 16.98 24.47
N TYR A 66 -13.83 16.93 23.29
CA TYR A 66 -12.38 17.17 23.12
C TYR A 66 -11.99 18.64 23.19
N THR A 67 -12.94 19.59 23.22
CA THR A 67 -12.64 21.03 23.26
C THR A 67 -12.70 21.64 24.66
N THR A 68 -13.24 20.90 25.63
CA THR A 68 -13.68 21.46 26.92
C THR A 68 -12.54 21.63 27.92
N ILE A 69 -11.53 20.76 27.91
CA ILE A 69 -10.37 20.82 28.79
C ILE A 69 -9.24 21.55 28.07
N ALA A 70 -8.76 22.68 28.59
CA ALA A 70 -7.77 23.50 27.88
C ALA A 70 -6.33 23.00 28.02
N GLN A 71 -6.00 22.38 29.15
CA GLN A 71 -4.64 21.95 29.48
C GLN A 71 -4.28 20.67 28.73
N ASP A 72 -3.05 20.59 28.23
CA ASP A 72 -2.45 19.39 27.59
C ASP A 72 -3.35 18.77 26.50
N ASN A 73 -4.01 19.64 25.73
CA ASN A 73 -5.02 19.25 24.76
C ASN A 73 -4.52 19.48 23.32
N ALA A 74 -4.06 18.39 22.68
CA ALA A 74 -3.57 18.41 21.31
C ALA A 74 -4.71 18.69 20.30
N TYR A 75 -5.94 18.25 20.59
CA TYR A 75 -7.08 18.44 19.70
C TYR A 75 -7.38 19.92 19.42
N ARG A 76 -7.16 20.81 20.39
CA ARG A 76 -7.39 22.26 20.18
C ARG A 76 -6.33 22.93 19.31
N ALA A 77 -5.14 22.37 19.21
CA ALA A 77 -4.07 22.84 18.32
C ALA A 77 -4.14 22.18 16.93
N LEU A 78 -4.82 21.04 16.82
CA LEU A 78 -4.95 20.24 15.62
C LEU A 78 -5.34 21.02 14.35
N PRO A 79 -6.29 21.99 14.37
CA PRO A 79 -6.62 22.73 13.15
C PRO A 79 -5.42 23.51 12.57
N ASP A 80 -4.65 24.18 13.44
CA ASP A 80 -3.45 24.93 13.03
C ASP A 80 -2.32 23.97 12.65
N ASP A 81 -2.17 22.86 13.36
CA ASP A 81 -1.15 21.86 13.06
C ASP A 81 -1.40 21.18 11.69
N LEU A 82 -2.65 20.85 11.36
CA LEU A 82 -3.00 20.30 10.05
C LEU A 82 -2.82 21.33 8.92
N ASP A 83 -3.16 22.60 9.16
CA ASP A 83 -2.92 23.70 8.20
C ASP A 83 -1.41 23.81 7.87
N ASP A 84 -0.56 23.78 8.91
CA ASP A 84 0.89 23.88 8.78
C ASP A 84 1.52 22.64 8.10
N ILE A 85 1.13 21.42 8.49
CA ILE A 85 1.63 20.20 7.82
C ILE A 85 1.14 20.16 6.38
N GLY A 86 -0.14 20.42 6.16
CA GLY A 86 -0.74 20.33 4.84
C GLY A 86 -0.13 21.33 3.86
N SER A 87 0.02 22.58 4.27
CA SER A 87 0.67 23.64 3.48
C SER A 87 2.12 23.32 3.13
N SER A 88 2.81 22.48 3.90
CA SER A 88 4.17 22.04 3.59
C SER A 88 4.23 20.94 2.51
N MET A 89 3.11 20.28 2.24
CA MET A 89 2.99 19.20 1.25
C MET A 89 2.35 19.68 -0.07
N GLY A 90 1.40 20.60 -0.02
CA GLY A 90 0.71 21.16 -1.18
C GLY A 90 -0.45 22.06 -0.79
N ASN A 91 -1.50 22.16 -1.63
CA ASN A 91 -2.67 22.96 -1.27
C ASN A 91 -3.53 22.19 -0.27
N ILE A 92 -4.00 22.87 0.77
CA ILE A 92 -4.90 22.30 1.76
C ILE A 92 -6.29 22.92 1.69
N LYS A 93 -7.32 22.09 1.79
CA LYS A 93 -8.72 22.49 1.94
C LYS A 93 -9.33 21.83 3.15
N PHE A 94 -10.27 22.52 3.79
CA PHE A 94 -10.95 22.04 4.98
C PHE A 94 -12.45 21.93 4.71
N TYR A 95 -13.05 20.90 5.29
CA TYR A 95 -14.48 20.63 5.22
C TYR A 95 -14.96 20.22 6.61
N GLY A 96 -16.14 20.70 7.00
CA GLY A 96 -16.88 20.12 8.12
C GLY A 96 -17.86 19.08 7.58
N PHE A 97 -18.06 17.98 8.28
CA PHE A 97 -19.08 17.00 7.92
C PHE A 97 -19.91 16.56 9.12
N GLY A 98 -21.19 16.33 8.86
CA GLY A 98 -22.08 15.56 9.71
C GLY A 98 -22.86 14.65 8.77
N LYS A 99 -24.12 14.99 8.49
CA LYS A 99 -24.88 14.37 7.39
C LYS A 99 -24.33 14.77 6.02
N ASP A 100 -24.07 16.06 5.84
CA ASP A 100 -23.60 16.66 4.59
C ASP A 100 -22.17 17.19 4.76
N ILE A 101 -21.40 17.27 3.67
CA ILE A 101 -20.05 17.84 3.63
C ILE A 101 -20.14 19.32 3.26
N LYS A 102 -19.52 20.18 4.06
CA LYS A 102 -19.53 21.65 3.89
C LYS A 102 -18.09 22.17 3.80
N PRO A 103 -17.68 22.85 2.71
CA PRO A 103 -16.37 23.48 2.64
C PRO A 103 -16.26 24.59 3.67
N LEU A 104 -15.04 24.78 4.19
CA LEU A 104 -14.68 25.80 5.18
C LEU A 104 -13.72 26.78 4.56
N GLU A 105 -14.12 28.05 4.50
CA GLU A 105 -13.36 29.06 3.78
C GLU A 105 -12.32 29.74 4.68
N GLY A 106 -11.13 29.99 4.15
CA GLY A 106 -10.06 30.67 4.88
C GLY A 106 -9.70 29.98 6.20
N ARG A 107 -9.95 30.65 7.33
CA ARG A 107 -9.60 30.16 8.69
C ARG A 107 -10.78 29.58 9.47
N GLU A 108 -11.88 29.25 8.80
CA GLU A 108 -13.06 28.70 9.48
C GLU A 108 -12.80 27.35 10.16
N HIS A 109 -11.85 26.56 9.66
CA HIS A 109 -11.41 25.30 10.29
C HIS A 109 -10.95 25.48 11.75
N ARG A 110 -10.43 26.66 12.13
CA ARG A 110 -9.99 26.94 13.51
C ARG A 110 -11.13 26.97 14.52
N LYS A 111 -12.38 27.11 14.05
CA LYS A 111 -13.57 27.09 14.92
C LYS A 111 -13.75 25.73 15.61
N PHE A 112 -13.18 24.65 15.09
CA PHE A 112 -13.21 23.34 15.74
C PHE A 112 -12.37 23.23 17.02
N ALA A 113 -11.53 24.22 17.34
CA ALA A 113 -10.94 24.34 18.66
C ALA A 113 -11.95 24.78 19.75
N ASP A 114 -13.18 25.12 19.36
CA ASP A 114 -14.30 25.56 20.20
C ASP A 114 -15.50 24.61 20.07
N GLY A 115 -16.04 24.18 21.21
CA GLY A 115 -17.18 23.27 21.29
C GLY A 115 -18.50 23.81 20.73
N ALA A 116 -18.61 25.12 20.44
CA ALA A 116 -19.80 25.71 19.81
C ALA A 116 -19.98 25.30 18.35
N SER A 117 -18.92 24.83 17.69
CA SER A 117 -18.92 24.45 16.27
C SER A 117 -19.44 23.03 16.00
N TYR A 118 -19.79 22.31 17.06
CA TYR A 118 -20.28 20.94 16.99
C TYR A 118 -21.79 20.93 17.25
N ASP A 119 -22.56 20.99 16.17
CA ASP A 119 -24.01 21.11 16.19
C ASP A 119 -24.73 20.05 15.34
N GLU A 120 -24.00 19.15 14.70
CA GLU A 120 -24.55 18.05 13.92
C GLU A 120 -24.88 16.83 14.81
N THR A 121 -25.95 16.11 14.48
CA THR A 121 -26.38 14.89 15.22
C THR A 121 -26.07 13.59 14.50
N ILE A 122 -25.79 13.66 13.20
CA ILE A 122 -25.57 12.49 12.34
C ILE A 122 -24.14 12.57 11.85
N THR A 123 -23.39 11.49 12.03
CA THR A 123 -22.11 11.26 11.38
C THR A 123 -22.38 10.46 10.10
N ALA A 124 -21.71 10.82 9.01
CA ALA A 124 -21.80 10.07 7.76
C ALA A 124 -20.40 9.94 7.13
N ILE A 125 -19.51 9.20 7.78
CA ILE A 125 -18.14 8.95 7.27
C ILE A 125 -18.17 8.35 5.87
N TYR A 126 -19.16 7.50 5.57
CA TYR A 126 -19.33 6.93 4.23
C TYR A 126 -19.49 8.00 3.14
N ASN A 127 -20.18 9.12 3.42
CA ASN A 127 -20.29 10.22 2.46
C ASN A 127 -18.92 10.87 2.21
N VAL A 128 -18.07 10.98 3.24
CA VAL A 128 -16.72 11.51 3.10
C VAL A 128 -15.87 10.61 2.22
N VAL A 129 -15.85 9.31 2.50
CA VAL A 129 -15.07 8.34 1.71
C VAL A 129 -15.55 8.31 0.25
N GLU A 130 -16.87 8.37 0.02
CA GLU A 130 -17.46 8.43 -1.32
C GLU A 130 -17.04 9.68 -2.11
N ASN A 131 -16.91 10.85 -1.47
CA ASN A 131 -16.61 12.12 -2.14
C ASN A 131 -15.12 12.49 -2.17
N ALA A 132 -14.28 11.86 -1.34
CA ALA A 132 -12.84 12.11 -1.30
C ALA A 132 -12.14 11.86 -2.66
N ASP A 133 -11.24 12.75 -3.11
CA ASP A 133 -10.48 12.52 -4.35
C ASP A 133 -9.31 11.57 -4.09
N THR A 134 -9.19 10.48 -4.86
CA THR A 134 -8.09 9.51 -4.72
C THR A 134 -6.75 10.03 -5.24
N ASN A 135 -6.74 11.16 -5.96
CA ASN A 135 -5.52 11.86 -6.36
C ASN A 135 -5.02 12.85 -5.30
N HIS A 136 -5.80 13.07 -4.24
CA HIS A 136 -5.43 13.89 -3.09
C HIS A 136 -5.14 13.00 -1.89
N LEU A 137 -4.47 13.57 -0.89
CA LEU A 137 -4.40 12.96 0.44
C LEU A 137 -5.61 13.44 1.25
N SER A 138 -6.53 12.53 1.55
CA SER A 138 -7.72 12.82 2.35
C SER A 138 -7.48 12.48 3.83
N ILE A 139 -7.83 13.41 4.72
CA ILE A 139 -7.67 13.26 6.17
C ILE A 139 -9.05 13.37 6.81
N ILE A 140 -9.52 12.32 7.49
CA ILE A 140 -10.82 12.32 8.18
C ILE A 140 -10.59 12.30 9.69
N ILE A 141 -11.05 13.32 10.41
CA ILE A 141 -10.95 13.42 11.88
C ILE A 141 -12.29 13.05 12.50
N THR A 142 -12.31 12.06 13.39
CA THR A 142 -13.54 11.56 14.05
C THR A 142 -13.19 10.79 15.32
N ASP A 143 -14.17 10.54 16.18
CA ASP A 143 -14.08 9.62 17.32
C ASP A 143 -14.72 8.26 17.04
N LEU A 144 -15.07 8.01 15.78
CA LEU A 144 -15.72 6.78 15.28
C LEU A 144 -17.13 6.56 15.82
N PHE A 145 -17.83 7.67 16.03
CA PHE A 145 -19.24 7.71 16.37
C PHE A 145 -20.12 7.34 15.16
N GLU A 146 -20.25 6.04 14.89
CA GLU A 146 -21.02 5.45 13.77
C GLU A 146 -21.59 4.08 14.19
N SER A 147 -22.68 3.64 13.53
CA SER A 147 -23.24 2.30 13.77
C SER A 147 -22.43 1.19 13.09
N ASP A 148 -22.57 -0.06 13.55
CA ASP A 148 -21.89 -1.22 12.91
C ASP A 148 -22.25 -1.38 11.42
N SER A 149 -23.50 -1.05 11.05
CA SER A 149 -23.92 -1.06 9.65
C SER A 149 -23.24 0.02 8.82
N ASP A 150 -23.00 1.20 9.41
CA ASP A 150 -22.32 2.30 8.73
C ASP A 150 -20.83 1.98 8.53
N TRP A 151 -20.20 1.36 9.52
CA TRP A 151 -18.81 0.88 9.39
C TRP A 151 -18.63 -0.18 8.30
N SER A 152 -19.57 -1.11 8.18
CA SER A 152 -19.53 -2.10 7.10
C SER A 152 -19.57 -1.43 5.71
N ASN A 153 -20.34 -0.34 5.57
CA ASN A 153 -20.39 0.45 4.34
C ASN A 153 -19.09 1.22 4.10
N VAL A 154 -18.53 1.85 5.14
CA VAL A 154 -17.26 2.57 5.07
C VAL A 154 -16.13 1.63 4.65
N THR A 155 -15.99 0.46 5.28
CA THR A 155 -14.95 -0.51 4.92
C THR A 155 -15.13 -1.01 3.49
N LYS A 156 -16.36 -1.27 3.05
CA LYS A 156 -16.63 -1.63 1.66
C LYS A 156 -16.17 -0.55 0.69
N GLN A 157 -16.48 0.72 0.96
CA GLN A 157 -16.06 1.83 0.11
C GLN A 157 -14.54 2.02 0.11
N LEU A 158 -13.87 1.88 1.27
CA LEU A 158 -12.40 1.92 1.34
C LEU A 158 -11.77 0.78 0.54
N LYS A 159 -12.34 -0.42 0.60
CA LYS A 159 -11.93 -1.56 -0.21
C LYS A 159 -12.03 -1.26 -1.70
N GLU A 160 -13.19 -0.79 -2.16
CA GLU A 160 -13.47 -0.55 -3.56
C GLU A 160 -12.72 0.66 -4.13
N LYS A 161 -12.57 1.74 -3.35
CA LYS A 161 -12.01 3.01 -3.84
C LYS A 161 -10.51 3.16 -3.60
N TYR A 162 -9.99 2.59 -2.52
CA TYR A 162 -8.58 2.73 -2.15
C TYR A 162 -7.80 1.44 -2.39
N PHE A 163 -8.14 0.35 -1.70
CA PHE A 163 -7.34 -0.88 -1.78
C PHE A 163 -7.36 -1.54 -3.17
N SER A 164 -8.48 -1.46 -3.91
CA SER A 164 -8.54 -1.96 -5.29
C SER A 164 -7.69 -1.15 -6.28
N GLN A 165 -7.32 0.08 -5.90
CA GLN A 165 -6.50 0.99 -6.69
C GLN A 165 -5.06 1.05 -6.16
N HIS A 166 -4.64 0.09 -5.33
CA HIS A 166 -3.30 0.04 -4.74
C HIS A 166 -2.95 1.28 -3.88
N LEU A 167 -3.98 1.89 -3.27
CA LEU A 167 -3.82 3.02 -2.35
C LEU A 167 -3.82 2.55 -0.89
N SER A 168 -3.30 3.41 -0.01
CA SER A 168 -3.12 3.13 1.40
C SER A 168 -4.11 3.87 2.28
N VAL A 169 -4.38 3.28 3.44
CA VAL A 169 -5.20 3.85 4.50
C VAL A 169 -4.41 3.76 5.80
N ALA A 170 -4.18 4.89 6.48
CA ALA A 170 -3.59 4.89 7.81
C ALA A 170 -4.57 5.39 8.86
N ILE A 171 -4.41 4.88 10.08
CA ILE A 171 -5.10 5.34 11.29
C ILE A 171 -4.04 5.93 12.21
N ILE A 172 -4.22 7.20 12.57
CA ILE A 172 -3.50 7.85 13.66
C ILE A 172 -4.47 7.99 14.82
N GLY A 173 -4.24 7.23 15.89
CA GLY A 173 -5.01 7.34 17.12
C GLY A 173 -4.32 8.29 18.09
N VAL A 174 -5.07 9.26 18.64
CA VAL A 174 -4.55 10.25 19.59
C VAL A 174 -5.40 10.24 20.86
N LYS A 175 -4.83 9.79 21.98
CA LYS A 175 -5.44 9.96 23.29
C LYS A 175 -5.38 11.42 23.70
N ASN A 176 -6.51 11.99 24.09
CA ASN A 176 -6.62 13.40 24.44
C ASN A 176 -7.56 13.60 25.64
N PRO A 177 -7.40 14.68 26.43
CA PRO A 177 -8.37 15.08 27.42
C PRO A 177 -9.78 15.17 26.81
N PHE A 178 -10.77 14.67 27.53
CA PHE A 178 -12.16 14.67 27.12
C PHE A 178 -13.08 14.93 28.30
N LYS A 179 -14.05 15.82 28.10
CA LYS A 179 -15.17 16.00 29.02
C LYS A 179 -16.45 16.31 28.25
N GLY A 180 -17.41 15.40 28.30
CA GLY A 180 -18.67 15.49 27.55
C GLY A 180 -19.46 14.19 27.58
N GLU A 181 -20.52 14.13 26.78
CA GLU A 181 -21.31 12.92 26.58
C GLU A 181 -20.63 12.04 25.51
N ILE A 182 -20.55 10.73 25.76
CA ILE A 182 -20.20 9.72 24.77
C ILE A 182 -21.50 9.05 24.33
N PHE A 183 -21.69 8.94 23.02
CA PHE A 183 -22.94 8.54 22.39
C PHE A 183 -22.87 7.12 21.80
N ASP A 184 -24.04 6.54 21.49
CA ASP A 184 -24.27 5.25 20.83
C ASP A 184 -23.45 4.07 21.35
N VAL A 185 -23.39 3.96 22.67
CA VAL A 185 -22.67 2.87 23.32
C VAL A 185 -23.60 1.66 23.52
N GLY A 186 -23.22 0.53 22.92
CA GLY A 186 -23.89 -0.76 23.07
C GLY A 186 -25.23 -0.85 22.33
N LEU A 187 -25.94 -1.97 22.52
CA LEU A 187 -27.16 -2.31 21.76
C LEU A 187 -28.35 -1.34 21.94
N ASN A 188 -28.31 -0.45 22.94
CA ASN A 188 -29.39 0.46 23.28
C ASN A 188 -29.12 1.92 22.91
N ALA A 189 -28.05 2.22 22.15
CA ALA A 189 -27.64 3.58 21.80
C ALA A 189 -27.53 4.48 23.06
N ALA A 190 -26.90 3.96 24.12
CA ALA A 190 -26.84 4.64 25.40
C ALA A 190 -25.86 5.81 25.38
N LYS A 191 -26.15 6.84 26.19
CA LYS A 191 -25.27 7.99 26.42
C LYS A 191 -24.60 7.89 27.79
N PHE A 192 -23.32 8.26 27.85
CA PHE A 192 -22.53 8.24 29.07
C PHE A 192 -21.81 9.57 29.26
N ASP A 193 -22.06 10.24 30.38
CA ASP A 193 -21.23 11.37 30.80
C ASP A 193 -19.83 10.86 31.17
N TYR A 194 -18.81 11.47 30.57
CA TYR A 194 -17.41 11.11 30.83
C TYR A 194 -16.57 12.37 31.05
N ASP A 195 -15.66 12.29 32.01
CA ASP A 195 -14.68 13.34 32.32
C ASP A 195 -13.35 12.65 32.65
N SER A 196 -12.40 12.76 31.73
CA SER A 196 -11.05 12.23 31.94
C SER A 196 -10.25 13.07 32.95
N GLY A 197 -10.67 14.31 33.20
CA GLY A 197 -9.81 15.33 33.78
C GLY A 197 -8.49 15.43 33.02
N ASN A 198 -7.41 15.69 33.76
CA ASN A 198 -6.05 15.72 33.25
C ASN A 198 -5.29 14.41 33.56
N ASP A 199 -5.97 13.25 33.55
CA ASP A 199 -5.37 11.94 33.79
C ASP A 199 -5.14 11.21 32.45
N PRO A 200 -3.90 11.11 31.95
CA PRO A 200 -3.54 10.42 30.71
C PRO A 200 -4.08 8.99 30.58
N SER A 201 -4.23 8.27 31.69
CA SER A 201 -4.75 6.90 31.66
C SER A 201 -6.23 6.85 31.29
N LYS A 202 -6.95 7.96 31.48
CA LYS A 202 -8.38 8.15 31.20
C LYS A 202 -8.64 8.96 29.93
N TYR A 203 -7.60 9.38 29.22
CA TYR A 203 -7.79 10.11 27.98
C TYR A 203 -8.53 9.26 26.96
N ARG A 204 -9.48 9.91 26.27
CA ARG A 204 -10.29 9.29 25.22
C ARG A 204 -9.56 9.47 23.89
N PRO A 205 -9.51 8.44 23.03
CA PRO A 205 -8.90 8.57 21.72
C PRO A 205 -9.87 9.20 20.71
N PHE A 206 -9.36 10.13 19.92
CA PHE A 206 -9.90 10.42 18.59
C PHE A 206 -8.94 9.88 17.52
N TYR A 207 -9.41 9.82 16.27
CA TYR A 207 -8.70 9.18 15.18
C TYR A 207 -8.61 10.09 13.97
N MET A 208 -7.51 9.98 13.24
CA MET A 208 -7.35 10.52 11.90
C MET A 208 -7.17 9.37 10.91
N PHE A 209 -8.04 9.30 9.91
CA PHE A 209 -7.90 8.38 8.78
C PHE A 209 -7.21 9.13 7.65
N ILE A 210 -6.03 8.66 7.25
CA ILE A 210 -5.23 9.25 6.18
C ILE A 210 -5.34 8.33 4.96
N LEU A 211 -5.96 8.81 3.88
CA LEU A 211 -6.30 8.03 2.70
C LEU A 211 -5.58 8.62 1.49
N GLY A 212 -4.85 7.82 0.72
CA GLY A 212 -4.16 8.31 -0.48
C GLY A 212 -3.04 7.38 -0.95
N GLN A 213 -2.11 7.91 -1.75
CA GLN A 213 -0.96 7.13 -2.21
C GLN A 213 -0.05 6.76 -1.03
N ASP A 214 0.53 5.55 -1.06
CA ASP A 214 1.34 5.02 0.04
C ASP A 214 2.49 5.96 0.45
N SER A 215 3.18 6.53 -0.54
CA SER A 215 4.28 7.47 -0.34
C SER A 215 3.83 8.78 0.32
N GLU A 216 2.65 9.29 -0.04
CA GLU A 216 2.07 10.52 0.51
C GLU A 216 1.57 10.30 1.94
N VAL A 217 0.93 9.16 2.21
CA VAL A 217 0.51 8.71 3.54
C VAL A 217 1.73 8.61 4.47
N LYS A 218 2.79 7.90 4.04
CA LYS A 218 4.05 7.78 4.80
C LYS A 218 4.70 9.13 5.05
N LYS A 219 4.74 10.02 4.05
CA LYS A 219 5.28 11.38 4.17
C LYS A 219 4.49 12.19 5.20
N PHE A 220 3.16 12.14 5.18
CA PHE A 220 2.32 12.82 6.17
C PHE A 220 2.59 12.30 7.58
N ILE A 221 2.60 10.97 7.77
CA ILE A 221 2.89 10.34 9.08
C ILE A 221 4.27 10.77 9.59
N GLN A 222 5.28 10.84 8.73
CA GLN A 222 6.61 11.29 9.12
C GLN A 222 6.62 12.75 9.59
N LEU A 223 5.95 13.65 8.86
CA LEU A 223 5.82 15.06 9.25
C LEU A 223 5.05 15.20 10.58
N TRP A 224 3.98 14.43 10.74
CA TRP A 224 3.20 14.35 11.98
C TRP A 224 4.06 13.87 13.14
N LYS A 225 4.78 12.76 12.98
CA LYS A 225 5.71 12.22 13.99
C LYS A 225 6.76 13.25 14.38
N ASN A 226 7.37 13.96 13.42
CA ASN A 226 8.36 14.99 13.72
C ASN A 226 7.81 16.12 14.60
N ARG A 227 6.52 16.46 14.45
CA ARG A 227 5.85 17.46 15.29
C ARG A 227 5.47 16.93 16.67
N TYR A 228 4.95 15.70 16.75
CA TYR A 228 4.40 15.12 17.98
C TYR A 228 5.34 14.07 18.64
N ALA A 229 6.61 14.02 18.25
CA ALA A 229 7.63 13.00 18.60
C ALA A 229 7.86 12.73 20.10
N LYS A 230 7.20 13.48 20.98
CA LYS A 230 7.42 13.47 22.43
C LYS A 230 6.19 13.03 23.25
N THR A 231 5.10 12.64 22.60
CA THR A 231 3.86 12.26 23.30
C THR A 231 3.63 10.75 23.16
N ASN A 232 3.55 10.03 24.28
CA ASN A 232 3.25 8.58 24.30
C ASN A 232 1.76 8.27 23.98
N GLU A 233 1.00 9.29 23.62
CA GLU A 233 -0.45 9.26 23.46
C GLU A 233 -0.88 9.13 22.00
N VAL A 234 0.08 9.04 21.08
CA VAL A 234 -0.19 8.85 19.65
C VAL A 234 0.25 7.46 19.20
N GLN A 235 -0.65 6.77 18.50
CA GLN A 235 -0.41 5.46 17.91
C GLN A 235 -0.70 5.50 16.42
N TYR A 236 -0.01 4.65 15.67
CA TYR A 236 -0.05 4.62 14.21
C TYR A 236 -0.36 3.21 13.74
N LEU A 237 -1.14 3.10 12.66
CA LEU A 237 -1.35 1.86 11.94
C LEU A 237 -1.58 2.17 10.46
N VAL A 238 -0.78 1.56 9.58
CA VAL A 238 -0.88 1.69 8.13
C VAL A 238 -1.39 0.37 7.54
N PHE A 239 -2.44 0.48 6.74
CA PHE A 239 -2.99 -0.57 5.89
C PHE A 239 -2.56 -0.27 4.46
N SER A 240 -1.64 -1.08 3.96
CA SER A 240 -1.04 -0.94 2.63
C SER A 240 -0.75 -2.33 2.08
N GLU A 241 -0.63 -2.41 0.76
CA GLU A 241 -0.15 -3.61 0.09
C GLU A 241 1.36 -3.85 0.31
N ASN A 242 2.08 -2.79 0.67
CA ASN A 242 3.50 -2.85 0.96
C ASN A 242 3.73 -3.43 2.36
N LEU A 243 4.17 -4.69 2.41
CA LEU A 243 4.49 -5.39 3.66
C LEU A 243 5.88 -5.01 4.23
N MET A 244 6.66 -4.26 3.48
CA MET A 244 8.03 -3.86 3.81
C MET A 244 8.24 -2.37 3.52
N ASP A 245 9.12 -1.73 4.28
CA ASP A 245 9.52 -0.33 4.02
C ASP A 245 10.31 -0.19 2.73
N LYS A 246 11.01 -1.24 2.34
CA LYS A 246 11.71 -1.35 1.07
C LYS A 246 11.29 -2.66 0.45
N ALA A 247 10.69 -2.59 -0.74
CA ALA A 247 10.39 -3.80 -1.50
C ALA A 247 11.66 -4.65 -1.63
N ALA A 248 11.51 -5.97 -1.51
CA ALA A 248 12.61 -6.89 -1.74
C ALA A 248 13.09 -6.73 -3.19
N ASP A 249 14.30 -6.17 -3.35
CA ASP A 249 14.90 -6.00 -4.66
C ASP A 249 15.48 -7.35 -5.13
N LEU A 250 14.72 -8.04 -5.98
CA LEU A 250 15.16 -9.31 -6.54
C LEU A 250 16.46 -9.19 -7.33
N SER A 251 16.69 -8.05 -8.00
CA SER A 251 17.90 -7.84 -8.79
C SER A 251 19.16 -7.99 -7.93
N ASN A 252 19.05 -7.63 -6.65
CA ASN A 252 20.12 -7.68 -5.66
C ASN A 252 20.04 -8.86 -4.68
N MET A 253 19.10 -9.79 -4.84
CA MET A 253 19.08 -11.01 -4.03
C MET A 253 20.36 -11.82 -4.20
N GLU A 254 20.98 -12.17 -3.08
CA GLU A 254 22.16 -13.02 -3.05
C GLU A 254 21.73 -14.48 -3.25
N ILE A 255 22.25 -15.11 -4.32
CA ILE A 255 22.05 -16.53 -4.57
C ILE A 255 23.00 -17.30 -3.65
N LYS A 256 22.44 -18.09 -2.72
CA LYS A 256 23.20 -18.89 -1.76
C LYS A 256 23.54 -20.26 -2.32
N ASP A 257 22.66 -20.82 -3.14
CA ASP A 257 22.80 -22.14 -3.74
C ASP A 257 21.96 -22.23 -5.02
N SER A 258 22.44 -23.00 -5.99
CA SER A 258 21.76 -23.23 -7.27
C SER A 258 22.20 -24.56 -7.88
N ASN A 259 21.24 -25.31 -8.43
CA ASN A 259 21.50 -26.53 -9.20
C ASN A 259 20.71 -26.49 -10.50
N ASN A 260 21.34 -26.86 -11.63
CA ASN A 260 20.69 -26.95 -12.94
C ASN A 260 19.88 -25.67 -13.29
N ILE A 261 20.39 -24.50 -12.86
CA ILE A 261 19.86 -23.17 -13.14
C ILE A 261 21.01 -22.17 -13.09
N PHE A 262 21.09 -21.27 -14.06
CA PHE A 262 22.11 -20.23 -14.13
C PHE A 262 21.52 -18.94 -14.70
N SER A 263 22.09 -17.79 -14.34
CA SER A 263 21.59 -16.48 -14.81
C SER A 263 21.88 -16.30 -16.30
N ASP A 264 20.89 -15.88 -17.08
CA ASP A 264 21.02 -15.64 -18.53
C ASP A 264 20.22 -14.40 -18.97
N GLU A 265 20.83 -13.22 -18.96
CA GLU A 265 20.19 -11.90 -19.21
C GLU A 265 19.98 -11.57 -20.70
N GLN A 266 19.53 -12.54 -21.51
CA GLN A 266 19.40 -12.37 -22.96
C GLN A 266 18.16 -11.59 -23.42
N LEU A 267 17.08 -11.58 -22.63
CA LEU A 267 15.78 -11.05 -23.02
C LEU A 267 15.64 -9.53 -22.80
N SER A 268 16.65 -8.88 -22.18
CA SER A 268 16.74 -7.42 -22.03
C SER A 268 15.46 -6.79 -21.47
N LEU A 269 14.79 -7.44 -20.51
CA LEU A 269 13.55 -6.95 -19.92
C LEU A 269 13.85 -5.89 -18.84
N PRO A 270 13.44 -4.61 -19.00
CA PRO A 270 13.73 -3.58 -18.01
C PRO A 270 12.79 -3.70 -16.81
N ASN A 271 13.06 -4.63 -15.88
CA ASN A 271 12.27 -4.77 -14.65
C ASN A 271 13.12 -5.26 -13.46
N GLN A 272 13.15 -4.47 -12.38
CA GLN A 272 13.91 -4.77 -11.14
C GLN A 272 13.35 -5.97 -10.36
N THR A 273 12.11 -6.38 -10.64
CA THR A 273 11.48 -7.56 -10.04
C THR A 273 11.62 -8.81 -10.91
N LEU A 274 12.50 -8.80 -11.91
CA LEU A 274 12.68 -9.91 -12.85
C LEU A 274 14.13 -10.34 -12.88
N LYS A 275 14.35 -11.66 -12.83
CA LYS A 275 15.64 -12.26 -13.16
C LYS A 275 15.45 -13.34 -14.22
N GLU A 276 16.33 -13.29 -15.21
CA GLU A 276 16.35 -14.23 -16.32
C GLU A 276 17.34 -15.36 -16.01
N TYR A 277 16.87 -16.59 -16.20
CA TYR A 277 17.63 -17.80 -15.93
C TYR A 277 17.50 -18.76 -17.12
N ASP A 278 18.48 -19.64 -17.28
CA ASP A 278 18.38 -20.81 -18.15
C ASP A 278 18.69 -22.06 -17.29
N ILE A 279 18.36 -23.24 -17.80
CA ILE A 279 18.55 -24.54 -17.13
C ILE A 279 19.41 -25.45 -18.02
N ASP A 280 20.31 -26.22 -17.42
CA ASP A 280 21.23 -27.09 -18.18
C ASP A 280 20.50 -28.31 -18.78
N SER A 281 19.50 -28.84 -18.07
CA SER A 281 18.69 -29.98 -18.49
C SER A 281 17.24 -29.93 -18.01
N LEU A 282 16.32 -30.45 -18.83
CA LEU A 282 14.89 -30.55 -18.49
C LEU A 282 14.56 -31.76 -17.59
N ASP A 283 15.36 -32.83 -17.65
CA ASP A 283 15.11 -34.08 -16.91
C ASP A 283 15.73 -34.10 -15.50
N GLU A 284 16.60 -33.13 -15.20
CA GLU A 284 17.20 -32.95 -13.88
C GLU A 284 16.39 -31.99 -13.00
N ASN A 285 16.54 -32.15 -11.68
CA ASN A 285 15.90 -31.25 -10.73
C ASN A 285 16.65 -29.92 -10.68
N SER A 286 15.98 -28.83 -11.06
CA SER A 286 16.47 -27.46 -10.91
C SER A 286 16.14 -26.92 -9.52
N SER A 287 17.08 -26.21 -8.91
CA SER A 287 16.86 -25.54 -7.63
C SER A 287 17.56 -24.18 -7.56
N LEU A 288 16.91 -23.23 -6.91
CA LEU A 288 17.45 -21.89 -6.62
C LEU A 288 17.14 -21.53 -5.18
N THR A 289 18.16 -21.15 -4.41
CA THR A 289 17.99 -20.56 -3.07
C THR A 289 18.53 -19.15 -3.06
N ALA A 290 17.63 -18.20 -2.80
CA ALA A 290 17.97 -16.78 -2.69
C ALA A 290 17.72 -16.29 -1.26
N SER A 291 18.58 -15.40 -0.77
CA SER A 291 18.36 -14.69 0.49
C SER A 291 17.91 -13.26 0.25
N PHE A 292 17.01 -12.77 1.09
CA PHE A 292 16.68 -11.35 1.16
C PHE A 292 16.57 -10.88 2.62
N ASN A 293 16.75 -9.57 2.80
CA ASN A 293 16.59 -8.92 4.09
C ASN A 293 15.16 -8.43 4.27
N TYR A 294 14.53 -8.82 5.37
CA TYR A 294 13.21 -8.36 5.75
C TYR A 294 13.32 -7.12 6.64
N SER A 295 12.69 -6.04 6.20
CA SER A 295 12.43 -4.86 7.01
C SER A 295 10.93 -4.63 7.06
N PRO A 296 10.27 -4.83 8.21
CA PRO A 296 8.84 -4.60 8.34
C PRO A 296 8.43 -3.22 7.85
N ALA A 297 7.23 -3.10 7.27
CA ALA A 297 6.65 -1.79 7.00
C ALA A 297 6.49 -0.98 8.29
N THR A 298 7.02 0.24 8.30
CA THR A 298 6.89 1.17 9.42
C THR A 298 5.41 1.46 9.67
N ASP A 299 4.99 1.28 10.92
CA ASP A 299 3.60 1.41 11.37
C ASP A 299 2.61 0.44 10.69
N GLY A 300 3.07 -0.54 9.90
CA GLY A 300 2.21 -1.53 9.26
C GLY A 300 1.68 -2.60 10.22
N CYS A 301 0.83 -3.50 9.70
CA CYS A 301 0.53 -4.75 10.40
C CYS A 301 1.80 -5.62 10.46
N ASN A 302 2.07 -6.20 11.63
CA ASN A 302 3.16 -7.16 11.76
C ASN A 302 2.82 -8.44 10.99
N LEU A 303 3.84 -9.09 10.40
CA LEU A 303 3.68 -10.37 9.74
C LEU A 303 3.98 -11.53 10.70
N ASP A 304 3.09 -12.53 10.73
CA ASP A 304 3.40 -13.85 11.26
C ASP A 304 4.17 -14.65 10.22
N MET A 305 5.49 -14.71 10.39
CA MET A 305 6.40 -15.40 9.47
C MET A 305 6.15 -16.91 9.37
N ASN A 306 5.38 -17.50 10.29
CA ASN A 306 4.99 -18.90 10.23
C ASN A 306 3.69 -19.14 9.45
N LYS A 307 3.03 -18.08 8.99
CA LYS A 307 1.74 -18.11 8.28
C LYS A 307 1.85 -17.42 6.93
N LEU A 308 2.84 -17.85 6.17
CA LEU A 308 3.08 -17.41 4.81
C LEU A 308 2.90 -18.59 3.87
N ASN A 309 2.19 -18.37 2.77
CA ASN A 309 1.99 -19.37 1.74
C ASN A 309 2.55 -18.87 0.39
N PRO A 310 3.28 -19.73 -0.33
CA PRO A 310 3.66 -19.45 -1.70
C PRO A 310 2.46 -19.60 -2.63
N ASP A 311 2.17 -18.57 -3.41
CA ASP A 311 1.32 -18.62 -4.60
C ASP A 311 2.23 -18.74 -5.82
N ILE A 312 2.08 -19.82 -6.59
CA ILE A 312 2.98 -20.17 -7.69
C ILE A 312 2.18 -20.30 -8.97
N LYS A 313 2.62 -19.60 -10.00
CA LYS A 313 2.01 -19.62 -11.32
C LYS A 313 3.07 -19.75 -12.40
N VAL A 314 2.74 -20.46 -13.46
CA VAL A 314 3.62 -20.67 -14.62
C VAL A 314 2.91 -20.11 -15.84
N TRP A 315 3.59 -19.29 -16.62
CA TRP A 315 3.11 -18.85 -17.94
C TRP A 315 4.09 -19.28 -19.01
N VAL A 316 3.57 -19.41 -20.21
CA VAL A 316 4.34 -19.66 -21.43
C VAL A 316 4.04 -18.55 -22.43
N LEU A 317 5.09 -18.04 -23.08
CA LEU A 317 4.95 -17.08 -24.15
C LEU A 317 4.60 -17.80 -25.46
N LYS A 318 3.39 -17.58 -25.96
CA LYS A 318 2.89 -18.12 -27.23
C LYS A 318 2.39 -16.99 -28.10
N ASP A 319 2.89 -16.90 -29.33
CA ASP A 319 2.50 -15.86 -30.30
C ASP A 319 2.62 -14.42 -29.74
N GLY A 320 3.67 -14.18 -28.94
CA GLY A 320 3.91 -12.89 -28.29
C GLY A 320 3.02 -12.58 -27.08
N GLN A 321 2.17 -13.52 -26.66
CA GLN A 321 1.29 -13.37 -25.49
C GLN A 321 1.56 -14.43 -24.43
N TRP A 322 1.59 -13.99 -23.18
CA TRP A 322 1.72 -14.88 -22.03
C TRP A 322 0.41 -15.60 -21.75
N GLN A 323 0.46 -16.92 -21.66
CA GLN A 323 -0.68 -17.78 -21.34
C GLN A 323 -0.34 -18.62 -20.11
N GLU A 324 -1.25 -18.69 -19.13
CA GLU A 324 -1.04 -19.52 -17.95
C GLU A 324 -0.96 -20.99 -18.36
N SER A 325 0.05 -21.69 -17.85
CA SER A 325 0.32 -23.10 -18.12
C SER A 325 -0.37 -23.95 -17.06
N GLU A 326 -1.02 -25.03 -17.50
CA GLU A 326 -1.54 -26.06 -16.59
C GLU A 326 -0.41 -26.92 -15.96
N GLN A 327 0.83 -26.76 -16.43
CA GLN A 327 2.02 -27.47 -15.97
C GLN A 327 2.67 -26.72 -14.78
N SER A 328 2.09 -26.81 -13.58
CA SER A 328 2.68 -26.25 -12.35
C SER A 328 2.97 -27.28 -11.26
N GLY A 329 2.64 -28.55 -11.52
CA GLY A 329 2.35 -29.54 -10.47
C GLY A 329 3.52 -30.02 -9.61
N ASP A 330 4.77 -29.72 -9.93
CA ASP A 330 5.94 -30.18 -9.16
C ASP A 330 6.81 -29.08 -8.55
N ILE A 331 6.46 -27.80 -8.75
CA ILE A 331 7.21 -26.70 -8.12
C ILE A 331 7.01 -26.75 -6.60
N LYS A 332 8.11 -26.76 -5.87
CA LYS A 332 8.14 -26.62 -4.41
C LYS A 332 8.87 -25.35 -4.03
N CYS A 333 8.16 -24.46 -3.34
CA CYS A 333 8.74 -23.27 -2.73
C CYS A 333 8.79 -23.45 -1.20
N ILE A 334 9.95 -23.16 -0.61
CA ILE A 334 10.18 -23.17 0.84
C ILE A 334 10.62 -21.78 1.24
N PHE A 335 9.94 -21.22 2.24
CA PHE A 335 10.30 -19.96 2.89
C PHE A 335 10.75 -20.26 4.33
N LYS A 336 11.92 -19.76 4.75
CA LYS A 336 12.40 -19.94 6.13
C LYS A 336 13.38 -18.84 6.55
N PRO A 337 13.56 -18.61 7.86
CA PRO A 337 14.63 -17.75 8.35
C PRO A 337 16.02 -18.24 7.92
N ASP A 338 16.94 -17.31 7.66
CA ASP A 338 18.36 -17.59 7.52
C ASP A 338 18.99 -17.65 8.92
N GLU A 339 19.35 -18.86 9.38
CA GLU A 339 19.97 -19.05 10.70
C GLU A 339 21.34 -18.35 10.85
N SER A 340 21.96 -17.95 9.74
CA SER A 340 23.26 -17.29 9.74
C SER A 340 23.19 -15.76 9.90
N GLN A 341 22.04 -15.14 9.60
CA GLN A 341 21.88 -13.69 9.54
C GLN A 341 20.52 -13.26 10.10
N GLN A 342 20.54 -12.37 11.10
CA GLN A 342 19.32 -11.82 11.68
C GLN A 342 18.53 -11.04 10.62
N ASP A 343 17.20 -11.16 10.67
CA ASP A 343 16.25 -10.50 9.78
C ASP A 343 16.40 -10.88 8.29
N ASN A 344 17.16 -11.93 7.99
CA ASN A 344 17.26 -12.50 6.66
C ASN A 344 16.42 -13.77 6.52
N TYR A 345 15.89 -13.96 5.32
CA TYR A 345 15.05 -15.09 4.97
C TYR A 345 15.51 -15.71 3.66
N LEU A 346 15.36 -17.02 3.58
CA LEU A 346 15.68 -17.83 2.42
C LEU A 346 14.39 -18.22 1.70
N VAL A 347 14.38 -18.01 0.38
CA VAL A 347 13.38 -18.53 -0.54
C VAL A 347 14.05 -19.58 -1.40
N SER A 348 13.63 -20.83 -1.26
CA SER A 348 14.14 -21.97 -2.02
C SER A 348 13.08 -22.50 -2.96
N VAL A 349 13.38 -22.54 -4.25
CA VAL A 349 12.50 -23.03 -5.31
C VAL A 349 13.11 -24.30 -5.89
N ASN A 350 12.30 -25.34 -6.07
CA ASN A 350 12.73 -26.61 -6.66
C ASN A 350 11.69 -27.10 -7.67
N PHE A 351 12.11 -27.57 -8.83
CA PHE A 351 11.21 -28.07 -9.88
C PHE A 351 11.96 -28.96 -10.89
N THR A 352 11.23 -29.75 -11.69
CA THR A 352 11.79 -30.54 -12.80
C THR A 352 11.32 -29.93 -14.12
N GLY A 353 12.26 -29.48 -14.96
CA GLY A 353 11.95 -28.74 -16.18
C GLY A 353 10.91 -29.43 -17.09
N GLU A 354 11.00 -30.75 -17.27
CA GLU A 354 10.10 -31.54 -18.12
C GLU A 354 8.63 -31.58 -17.62
N LYS A 355 8.41 -31.32 -16.32
CA LYS A 355 7.09 -31.36 -15.67
C LYS A 355 6.48 -29.99 -15.51
N THR A 356 7.32 -28.96 -15.41
CA THR A 356 6.92 -27.59 -15.14
C THR A 356 6.90 -26.72 -16.40
N LEU A 357 7.86 -26.91 -17.31
CA LEU A 357 8.11 -25.97 -18.40
C LEU A 357 7.63 -26.55 -19.72
N THR A 358 7.11 -25.69 -20.58
CA THR A 358 6.83 -26.04 -21.97
C THR A 358 8.15 -26.07 -22.75
N PRO A 359 8.52 -27.17 -23.42
CA PRO A 359 9.75 -27.24 -24.22
C PRO A 359 9.73 -26.28 -25.43
N ASN A 360 10.91 -25.83 -25.88
CA ASN A 360 11.09 -24.90 -27.00
C ASN A 360 10.30 -23.58 -26.86
N SER A 361 10.21 -23.04 -25.64
CA SER A 361 9.44 -21.83 -25.38
C SER A 361 10.04 -20.98 -24.26
N ILE A 362 9.60 -19.73 -24.16
CA ILE A 362 9.93 -18.86 -23.03
C ILE A 362 8.85 -19.07 -21.97
N ASN A 363 9.28 -19.47 -20.78
CA ASN A 363 8.43 -19.73 -19.63
C ASN A 363 8.68 -18.65 -18.58
N LEU A 364 7.67 -18.35 -17.77
CA LEU A 364 7.76 -17.47 -16.61
C LEU A 364 7.22 -18.22 -15.41
N ILE A 365 8.05 -18.45 -14.40
CA ILE A 365 7.61 -18.92 -13.08
C ILE A 365 7.49 -17.68 -12.18
N HIS A 366 6.27 -17.37 -11.73
CA HIS A 366 6.03 -16.37 -10.69
C HIS A 366 5.80 -17.07 -9.37
N ILE A 367 6.44 -16.55 -8.33
CA ILE A 367 6.31 -17.02 -6.96
C ILE A 367 6.05 -15.80 -6.09
N ALA A 368 4.86 -15.72 -5.51
CA ALA A 368 4.52 -14.71 -4.52
C ALA A 368 4.44 -15.35 -3.13
N ILE A 369 5.23 -14.87 -2.17
CA ILE A 369 5.10 -15.27 -0.77
C ILE A 369 4.08 -14.36 -0.11
N ARG A 370 2.91 -14.90 0.25
CA ARG A 370 1.77 -14.11 0.73
C ARG A 370 1.40 -14.51 2.16
N PRO A 371 0.93 -13.56 2.99
CA PRO A 371 0.34 -13.91 4.27
C PRO A 371 -0.94 -14.72 4.06
N GLU A 372 -1.16 -15.69 4.94
CA GLU A 372 -2.47 -16.33 5.10
C GLU A 372 -3.50 -15.31 5.64
N ASP A 373 -4.78 -15.69 5.68
CA ASP A 373 -5.87 -14.89 6.25
C ASP A 373 -5.57 -14.42 7.69
N THR A 374 -4.76 -15.19 8.43
CA THR A 374 -4.34 -14.87 9.81
C THR A 374 -2.85 -14.50 9.92
N GLY A 375 -2.19 -14.22 8.79
CA GLY A 375 -0.77 -13.89 8.71
C GLY A 375 -0.45 -12.42 9.02
N LEU A 376 -1.44 -11.52 8.97
CA LEU A 376 -1.29 -10.14 9.45
C LEU A 376 -1.77 -10.00 10.90
N ILE A 377 -0.92 -9.41 11.74
CA ILE A 377 -1.14 -9.19 13.16
C ILE A 377 -1.32 -7.68 13.40
N LEU A 378 -2.48 -7.31 13.92
CA LEU A 378 -2.75 -5.94 14.38
C LEU A 378 -1.91 -5.62 15.63
N PRO A 379 -1.43 -4.38 15.80
CA PRO A 379 -0.68 -3.99 16.97
C PRO A 379 -1.54 -4.01 18.25
N ASP A 380 -0.91 -4.29 19.39
CA ASP A 380 -1.59 -4.49 20.68
C ASP A 380 -2.45 -3.30 21.11
N TRP A 381 -2.07 -2.08 20.73
CA TRP A 381 -2.79 -0.87 21.11
C TRP A 381 -4.23 -0.85 20.57
N ILE A 382 -4.50 -1.50 19.43
CA ILE A 382 -5.86 -1.63 18.87
C ILE A 382 -6.76 -2.35 19.88
N ARG A 383 -6.30 -3.47 20.43
CA ARG A 383 -7.03 -4.23 21.45
C ARG A 383 -7.10 -3.46 22.76
N ALA A 384 -6.03 -2.76 23.13
CA ALA A 384 -5.97 -1.98 24.36
C ALA A 384 -6.97 -0.80 24.35
N TRP A 385 -7.20 -0.18 23.20
CA TRP A 385 -8.09 0.97 23.03
C TRP A 385 -9.52 0.57 22.61
N ASN A 386 -9.75 -0.71 22.34
CA ASN A 386 -11.06 -1.23 22.01
C ASN A 386 -11.88 -1.58 23.27
N MET A 387 -13.17 -1.26 23.22
CA MET A 387 -14.17 -1.79 24.14
C MET A 387 -15.15 -2.66 23.36
N ASP A 388 -15.36 -3.89 23.82
CA ASP A 388 -16.33 -4.82 23.22
C ASP A 388 -17.76 -4.35 23.54
N SER A 389 -18.57 -4.12 22.50
CA SER A 389 -19.97 -3.70 22.62
C SER A 389 -20.84 -4.68 23.40
N SER A 390 -20.51 -5.98 23.38
CA SER A 390 -21.23 -7.03 24.12
C SER A 390 -20.95 -7.00 25.63
N ALA A 391 -19.86 -6.36 26.05
CA ALA A 391 -19.44 -6.26 27.44
C ALA A 391 -19.94 -4.97 28.12
N VAL A 392 -20.66 -4.10 27.41
CA VAL A 392 -21.07 -2.80 27.96
C VAL A 392 -22.27 -2.94 28.90
N ASN A 393 -21.97 -3.08 30.19
CA ASN A 393 -22.90 -2.82 31.28
C ASN A 393 -22.71 -1.39 31.79
N MET A 394 -23.79 -0.72 32.22
CA MET A 394 -23.75 0.69 32.67
C MET A 394 -22.72 0.99 33.78
N GLY A 395 -22.33 0.00 34.58
CA GLY A 395 -21.33 0.16 35.65
C GLY A 395 -19.88 -0.17 35.25
N GLN A 396 -19.63 -0.57 34.00
CA GLN A 396 -18.33 -1.05 33.52
C GLN A 396 -17.84 -0.29 32.26
N PHE A 397 -18.54 0.78 31.87
CA PHE A 397 -18.16 1.59 30.73
C PHE A 397 -16.82 2.28 30.96
N ASP A 398 -15.86 2.03 30.08
CA ASP A 398 -14.54 2.65 30.08
C ASP A 398 -14.47 3.71 28.98
N GLY A 399 -14.72 4.97 29.34
CA GLY A 399 -14.72 6.09 28.40
C GLY A 399 -13.36 6.41 27.78
N SER A 400 -12.28 5.80 28.26
CA SER A 400 -10.92 5.92 27.67
C SER A 400 -10.72 5.06 26.41
N LYS A 401 -11.77 4.32 26.00
CA LYS A 401 -11.76 3.36 24.89
C LYS A 401 -12.87 3.65 23.89
N THR A 402 -12.72 3.06 22.70
CA THR A 402 -13.67 3.19 21.59
C THR A 402 -14.39 1.87 21.38
N VAL A 403 -15.71 1.94 21.28
CA VAL A 403 -16.57 0.78 21.02
C VAL A 403 -16.24 0.23 19.62
N ASN A 404 -16.08 -1.08 19.50
CA ASN A 404 -15.90 -1.80 18.23
C ASN A 404 -14.70 -1.35 17.36
N PHE A 405 -13.75 -0.59 17.90
CA PHE A 405 -12.57 -0.16 17.17
C PHE A 405 -11.73 -1.32 16.61
N LEU A 406 -11.65 -2.43 17.35
CA LEU A 406 -10.99 -3.64 16.90
C LEU A 406 -11.65 -4.20 15.63
N HIS A 407 -12.98 -4.21 15.58
CA HIS A 407 -13.72 -4.73 14.43
C HIS A 407 -13.45 -3.92 13.17
N ILE A 408 -13.35 -2.59 13.29
CA ILE A 408 -13.00 -1.69 12.19
C ILE A 408 -11.60 -2.01 11.66
N ALA A 409 -10.60 -2.10 12.56
CA ALA A 409 -9.23 -2.40 12.19
C ALA A 409 -9.07 -3.79 11.56
N GLU A 410 -9.77 -4.81 12.08
CA GLU A 410 -9.81 -6.15 11.51
C GLU A 410 -10.43 -6.15 10.10
N SER A 411 -11.53 -5.41 9.91
CA SER A 411 -12.20 -5.32 8.61
C SER A 411 -11.34 -4.61 7.55
N LEU A 412 -10.56 -3.59 7.94
CA LEU A 412 -9.57 -2.95 7.04
C LEU A 412 -8.42 -3.90 6.69
N LYS A 413 -7.86 -4.60 7.69
CA LYS A 413 -6.83 -5.63 7.47
C LYS A 413 -7.30 -6.68 6.47
N ASP A 414 -8.50 -7.22 6.66
CA ASP A 414 -9.07 -8.26 5.79
C ASP A 414 -9.38 -7.71 4.39
N SER A 415 -9.73 -6.43 4.29
CA SER A 415 -9.95 -5.76 2.99
C SER A 415 -8.66 -5.62 2.19
N VAL A 416 -7.54 -5.27 2.83
CA VAL A 416 -6.21 -5.27 2.18
C VAL A 416 -5.83 -6.68 1.71
N LEU A 417 -5.92 -7.67 2.61
CA LEU A 417 -5.58 -9.07 2.29
C LEU A 417 -6.37 -9.61 1.10
N SER A 418 -7.68 -9.39 1.09
CA SER A 418 -8.56 -9.95 0.05
C SER A 418 -8.50 -9.22 -1.29
N THR A 419 -8.10 -7.94 -1.31
CA THR A 419 -8.16 -7.10 -2.52
C THR A 419 -6.79 -6.89 -3.14
N ALA A 420 -5.85 -6.37 -2.36
CA ALA A 420 -4.51 -6.06 -2.84
C ALA A 420 -3.64 -7.32 -2.92
N GLN A 421 -3.98 -8.35 -2.14
CA GLN A 421 -3.24 -9.62 -2.07
C GLN A 421 -1.74 -9.40 -1.85
N PRO A 422 -1.37 -8.70 -0.76
CA PRO A 422 -0.02 -8.25 -0.55
C PRO A 422 0.97 -9.42 -0.50
N SER A 423 2.17 -9.18 -1.00
CA SER A 423 3.22 -10.20 -1.11
C SER A 423 4.50 -9.70 -0.49
N LEU A 424 5.12 -10.53 0.34
CA LEU A 424 6.40 -10.25 0.97
C LEU A 424 7.54 -10.31 -0.06
N VAL A 425 7.45 -11.29 -0.95
CA VAL A 425 8.39 -11.52 -2.05
C VAL A 425 7.59 -11.80 -3.29
N ASN A 426 7.92 -11.14 -4.39
CA ASN A 426 7.53 -11.55 -5.73
C ASN A 426 8.79 -11.97 -6.45
N MET A 427 8.94 -13.23 -6.82
CA MET A 427 10.06 -13.78 -7.57
C MET A 427 9.59 -14.18 -8.96
N ASN A 428 10.13 -13.55 -10.00
CA ASN A 428 9.84 -13.87 -11.39
C ASN A 428 11.09 -14.50 -12.03
N LEU A 429 10.99 -15.78 -12.39
CA LEU A 429 12.03 -16.53 -13.08
C LEU A 429 11.61 -16.70 -14.53
N VAL A 430 12.27 -16.01 -15.44
CA VAL A 430 12.07 -16.23 -16.88
C VAL A 430 13.05 -17.29 -17.35
N ILE A 431 12.55 -18.35 -17.99
CA ILE A 431 13.35 -19.51 -18.42
C ILE A 431 13.08 -19.83 -19.89
N GLN A 432 14.11 -19.78 -20.72
CA GLN A 432 14.03 -20.19 -22.12
C GLN A 432 14.43 -21.66 -22.27
N THR A 433 13.48 -22.53 -22.62
CA THR A 433 13.78 -23.94 -22.87
C THR A 433 14.22 -24.17 -24.31
N LYS A 434 15.24 -25.00 -24.51
CA LYS A 434 15.79 -25.38 -25.82
C LYS A 434 15.42 -26.80 -26.22
#